data_AF-A0A1M5ZGV8-F1
#
_entry.id   AF-A0A1M5ZGV8-F1
#
_cell.length_a   1.000
_cell.length_b   1.000
_cell.length_c   1.000
_cell.angle_alpha   90.00
_cell.angle_beta   90.00
_cell.angle_gamma   90.00
#
_symmetry.space_group_name_H-M   'P 1'
#
loop_
_entity.id
_entity.type
_entity.pdbx_description
1 polymer ?
#
loop_
_entity_poly.entity_id
_entity_poly.type
_entity_poly.pdbx_seq_one_letter_code
_entity_poly.pdbx_strand_id
1 'polypeptide(L)'
;MLYNIKLSNDQKASIDRLCERAAPQFRKALQDALALRERTSSAPADEGRARDLAQATVDAIARVIMLKARIDSEILAVLTPEQRKAWPSRRV
;
A
#
# COMPACT_ATOMS: atom_id res chain seq x y z
N MET A 1 11.63 -3.51 0.44
CA MET A 1 11.32 -3.01 1.80
C MET A 1 12.06 -3.74 2.93
N LEU A 2 12.95 -4.72 2.63
CA LEU A 2 13.61 -5.55 3.65
C LEU A 2 15.14 -5.62 3.50
N TYR A 3 15.75 -4.74 2.71
CA TYR A 3 17.13 -4.86 2.22
C TYR A 3 18.23 -4.93 3.29
N ASN A 4 17.91 -4.64 4.57
CA ASN A 4 18.87 -4.64 5.66
C ASN A 4 18.48 -5.54 6.85
N ILE A 5 17.46 -6.41 6.69
CA ILE A 5 17.03 -7.34 7.74
C ILE A 5 17.45 -8.76 7.34
N LYS A 6 18.26 -9.42 8.18
CA LYS A 6 18.62 -10.84 7.99
C LYS A 6 17.40 -11.70 8.32
N LEU A 7 16.77 -12.26 7.29
CA LEU A 7 15.62 -13.17 7.41
C LEU A 7 16.06 -14.62 7.30
N SER A 8 15.45 -15.51 8.10
CA SER A 8 15.55 -16.95 7.88
C SER A 8 14.84 -17.37 6.58
N ASN A 9 15.13 -18.57 6.08
CA ASN A 9 14.47 -19.08 4.88
C ASN A 9 12.95 -19.20 5.08
N ASP A 10 12.51 -19.60 6.27
CA ASP A 10 11.09 -19.71 6.60
C ASP A 10 10.40 -18.34 6.66
N GLN A 11 11.09 -17.33 7.20
CA GLN A 11 10.58 -15.95 7.20
C GLN A 11 10.46 -15.38 5.79
N LYS A 12 11.46 -15.60 4.93
CA LYS A 12 11.41 -15.20 3.51
C LYS A 12 10.23 -15.85 2.80
N ALA A 13 10.11 -17.18 2.89
CA ALA A 13 9.02 -17.92 2.27
C ALA A 13 7.62 -17.51 2.78
N SER A 14 7.52 -17.05 4.03
CA SER A 14 6.27 -16.57 4.60
C SER A 14 5.91 -15.17 4.09
N ILE A 15 6.91 -14.27 4.00
CA ILE A 15 6.76 -12.92 3.47
C ILE A 15 6.46 -12.96 1.96
N ASP A 16 7.11 -13.85 1.21
CA ASP A 16 6.88 -14.00 -0.22
C ASP A 16 5.44 -14.45 -0.49
N ARG A 17 4.94 -15.47 0.22
CA ARG A 17 3.54 -15.92 0.13
C ARG A 17 2.54 -14.83 0.49
N LEU A 18 2.85 -14.02 1.52
CA LEU A 18 2.03 -12.87 1.90
C LEU A 18 1.99 -11.84 0.77
N CYS A 19 3.15 -11.50 0.20
CA CYS A 19 3.27 -10.57 -0.92
C CYS A 19 2.52 -11.07 -2.15
N GLU A 20 2.67 -12.34 -2.52
CA GLU A 20 1.98 -12.97 -3.65
C GLU A 20 0.45 -12.93 -3.46
N ARG A 21 -0.04 -13.25 -2.26
CA ARG A 21 -1.46 -13.19 -1.92
C ARG A 21 -2.02 -11.77 -2.00
N ALA A 22 -1.26 -10.79 -1.52
CA ALA A 22 -1.70 -9.39 -1.46
C ALA A 22 -1.49 -8.63 -2.78
N ALA A 23 -0.59 -9.08 -3.65
CA ALA A 23 -0.20 -8.39 -4.87
C ALA A 23 -1.37 -8.08 -5.83
N PRO A 24 -2.33 -8.99 -6.11
CA PRO A 24 -3.43 -8.69 -7.01
C PRO A 24 -4.29 -7.53 -6.49
N GLN A 25 -4.64 -7.56 -5.20
CA GLN A 25 -5.47 -6.53 -4.58
C GLN A 25 -4.74 -5.18 -4.51
N PHE A 26 -3.45 -5.21 -4.15
CA PHE A 26 -2.63 -4.01 -4.09
C PHE A 26 -2.45 -3.36 -5.47
N ARG A 27 -2.14 -4.16 -6.50
CA ARG A 27 -2.01 -3.67 -7.89
C ARG A 27 -3.30 -3.03 -8.38
N LYS A 28 -4.45 -3.69 -8.15
CA LYS A 28 -5.75 -3.15 -8.53
C LYS A 28 -6.05 -1.82 -7.85
N ALA A 29 -5.89 -1.75 -6.52
CA ALA A 29 -6.12 -0.52 -5.77
C ALA A 29 -5.20 0.63 -6.25
N LEU A 30 -3.95 0.34 -6.57
CA LEU A 30 -3.00 1.31 -7.09
C LEU A 30 -3.42 1.81 -8.49
N GLN A 31 -3.81 0.89 -9.38
CA GLN A 31 -4.30 1.25 -10.73
C GLN A 31 -5.54 2.14 -10.65
N ASP A 32 -6.51 1.79 -9.79
CA ASP A 32 -7.72 2.58 -9.59
C ASP A 32 -7.39 3.99 -9.08
N ALA A 33 -6.48 4.10 -8.11
CA ALA A 33 -6.03 5.39 -7.57
C ALA A 33 -5.30 6.25 -8.61
N LEU A 34 -4.45 5.64 -9.44
CA LEU A 34 -3.74 6.34 -10.51
C LEU A 34 -4.70 6.84 -11.59
N ALA A 35 -5.66 6.01 -12.01
CA ALA A 35 -6.67 6.39 -13.00
C ALA A 35 -7.56 7.54 -12.50
N LEU A 36 -7.96 7.53 -11.23
CA LEU A 36 -8.73 8.62 -10.62
C LEU A 36 -7.91 9.91 -10.49
N ARG A 37 -6.63 9.79 -10.11
CA ARG A 37 -5.72 10.95 -10.04
C ARG A 37 -5.51 11.59 -11.41
N GLU A 38 -5.35 10.78 -12.46
CA GLU A 38 -5.22 11.26 -13.84
C GLU A 38 -6.49 12.01 -14.27
N ARG A 39 -7.68 11.44 -14.02
CA ARG A 39 -8.95 12.11 -14.32
C ARG A 39 -9.14 13.41 -13.55
N THR A 40 -8.70 13.47 -12.30
CA THR A 40 -8.78 14.68 -11.46
C THR A 40 -7.88 15.80 -12.01
N SER A 41 -6.75 15.45 -12.62
CA SER A 41 -5.87 16.45 -13.24
C SER A 41 -6.48 17.12 -14.47
N SER A 42 -7.47 16.47 -15.10
CA SER A 42 -8.30 16.99 -16.19
C SER A 42 -9.72 17.32 -15.73
N ALA A 43 -9.90 17.77 -14.48
CA ALA A 43 -11.23 17.93 -13.88
C ALA A 43 -12.16 18.87 -14.68
N PRO A 44 -13.48 18.57 -14.72
CA PRO A 44 -14.46 19.41 -15.39
C PRO A 44 -14.63 20.77 -14.70
N ALA A 45 -15.07 21.79 -15.45
CA ALA A 45 -15.36 23.13 -14.91
C ALA A 45 -16.55 23.16 -13.92
N ASP A 46 -17.36 22.10 -13.91
CA ASP A 46 -18.44 21.90 -12.95
C ASP A 46 -17.85 21.57 -11.56
N GLU A 47 -18.02 22.49 -10.62
CA GLU A 47 -17.46 22.42 -9.27
C GLU A 47 -17.97 21.20 -8.47
N GLY A 48 -19.24 20.82 -8.65
CA GLY A 48 -19.83 19.64 -8.01
C GLY A 48 -19.15 18.36 -8.48
N ARG A 49 -18.99 18.20 -9.80
CA ARG A 49 -18.31 17.05 -10.41
C ARG A 49 -16.81 17.03 -10.08
N ALA A 50 -16.17 18.19 -10.00
CA ALA A 50 -14.77 18.30 -9.58
C ALA A 50 -14.58 17.84 -8.12
N ARG A 51 -15.50 18.22 -7.22
CA ARG A 51 -15.48 17.81 -5.82
C ARG A 51 -15.68 16.31 -5.65
N ASP A 52 -16.66 15.73 -6.34
CA ASP A 52 -16.92 14.29 -6.28
C ASP A 52 -15.72 13.48 -6.77
N LEU A 53 -15.08 13.93 -7.85
CA LEU A 53 -13.89 13.31 -8.41
C LEU A 53 -12.67 13.44 -7.48
N ALA A 54 -12.50 14.59 -6.82
CA ALA A 54 -11.47 14.77 -5.81
C ALA A 54 -11.69 13.83 -4.60
N GLN A 55 -12.92 13.70 -4.11
CA GLN A 55 -13.25 12.79 -3.01
C GLN A 55 -12.98 11.33 -3.39
N ALA A 56 -13.43 10.90 -4.57
CA ALA A 56 -13.18 9.55 -5.06
C ALA A 56 -11.68 9.23 -5.16
N THR A 57 -10.87 10.21 -5.56
CA THR A 57 -9.40 10.09 -5.64
C THR A 57 -8.78 9.93 -4.25
N VAL A 58 -9.19 10.76 -3.29
CA VAL A 58 -8.72 10.66 -1.90
C VAL A 58 -9.08 9.30 -1.31
N ASP A 59 -10.30 8.81 -1.52
CA ASP A 59 -10.73 7.51 -1.02
C ASP A 59 -9.94 6.36 -1.65
N ALA A 60 -9.62 6.45 -2.94
CA ALA A 60 -8.81 5.45 -3.62
C ALA A 60 -7.37 5.42 -3.09
N ILE A 61 -6.76 6.58 -2.87
CA ILE A 61 -5.44 6.69 -2.26
C ILE A 61 -5.45 6.14 -0.83
N ALA A 62 -6.47 6.48 -0.03
CA ALA A 62 -6.63 5.96 1.33
C ALA A 62 -6.72 4.43 1.34
N ARG A 63 -7.45 3.82 0.40
CA ARG A 63 -7.50 2.35 0.25
C ARG A 63 -6.12 1.75 -0.02
N VAL A 64 -5.30 2.37 -0.87
CA VAL A 64 -3.91 1.90 -1.13
C VAL A 64 -3.06 1.99 0.13
N ILE A 65 -3.15 3.09 0.87
CA ILE A 65 -2.40 3.29 2.13
C ILE A 65 -2.81 2.24 3.16
N MET A 66 -4.11 2.00 3.33
CA MET A 66 -4.62 1.01 4.28
C MET A 66 -4.18 -0.42 3.91
N LEU A 67 -4.24 -0.79 2.63
CA LEU A 67 -3.75 -2.09 2.17
C LEU A 67 -2.26 -2.24 2.43
N LYS A 68 -1.48 -1.20 2.14
CA LYS A 68 -0.06 -1.19 2.44
C LYS A 68 0.22 -1.35 3.93
N ALA A 69 -0.46 -0.60 4.78
CA ALA A 69 -0.30 -0.67 6.23
C ALA A 69 -0.64 -2.07 6.77
N ARG A 70 -1.69 -2.71 6.24
CA ARG A 70 -2.03 -4.09 6.57
C ARG A 70 -0.93 -5.07 6.17
N ILE A 71 -0.42 -4.97 4.95
CA ILE A 71 0.69 -5.82 4.48
C ILE A 71 1.91 -5.63 5.37
N ASP A 72 2.28 -4.39 5.69
CA ASP A 72 3.41 -4.09 6.58
C ASP A 72 3.20 -4.68 7.98
N SER A 73 1.97 -4.60 8.53
CA SER A 73 1.62 -5.20 9.82
C SER A 73 1.73 -6.73 9.80
N GLU A 74 1.27 -7.39 8.72
CA GLU A 74 1.39 -8.83 8.57
C GLU A 74 2.86 -9.26 8.43
N ILE A 75 3.70 -8.46 7.76
CA ILE A 75 5.15 -8.71 7.67
C ILE A 75 5.81 -8.55 9.05
N LEU A 76 5.50 -7.50 9.79
CA LEU A 76 6.03 -7.27 11.14
C LEU A 76 5.73 -8.45 12.08
N ALA A 77 4.58 -9.11 11.92
CA ALA A 77 4.22 -10.29 12.71
C ALA A 77 5.15 -11.48 12.48
N VAL A 78 5.76 -11.60 11.28
CA VAL A 78 6.73 -12.65 10.92
C VAL A 78 8.13 -12.37 11.49
N LEU A 79 8.44 -11.11 11.77
CA LEU A 79 9.74 -10.68 12.26
C LEU A 79 9.88 -10.87 13.78
N THR A 80 11.11 -11.16 14.22
CA THR A 80 11.47 -11.12 15.66
C THR A 80 11.48 -9.67 16.18
N PRO A 81 11.40 -9.46 17.50
CA PRO A 81 11.48 -8.11 18.08
C PRO A 81 12.75 -7.34 17.65
N GLU A 82 13.88 -8.02 17.53
CA GLU A 82 15.16 -7.43 17.11
C GLU A 82 15.12 -7.02 15.64
N GLN A 83 14.55 -7.87 14.78
CA GLN A 83 14.37 -7.57 13.36
C GLN A 83 13.39 -6.39 13.15
N ARG A 84 12.34 -6.28 13.98
CA ARG A 84 11.38 -5.15 13.92
C ARG A 84 12.05 -3.80 14.19
N LYS A 85 13.08 -3.74 15.03
CA LYS A 85 13.84 -2.48 15.28
C LYS A 85 14.59 -1.99 14.04
N ALA A 86 15.00 -2.91 13.17
CA ALA A 86 15.65 -2.62 11.90
C ALA A 86 14.65 -2.41 10.75
N TRP A 87 13.35 -2.62 10.99
CA TRP A 87 12.32 -2.32 10.00
C TRP A 87 12.27 -0.81 9.79
N PRO A 88 12.46 -0.31 8.56
CA PRO A 88 12.28 1.09 8.29
C PRO A 88 10.79 1.40 8.44
N SER A 89 10.40 1.89 9.61
CA SER A 89 9.14 2.58 9.79
C SER A 89 9.15 3.75 8.84
N ARG A 90 8.63 3.56 7.61
CA ARG A 90 8.32 4.70 6.74
C ARG A 90 7.27 5.49 7.50
N ARG A 91 7.71 6.57 8.14
CA ARG A 91 6.84 7.68 8.56
C ARG A 91 6.11 8.11 7.30
N VAL A 92 4.83 7.76 7.21
CA VAL A 92 3.85 8.38 6.32
C VAL A 92 3.04 9.29 7.22
#